data_AF-A0A4Q3SC69-F1
#
_entry.id   AF-A0A4Q3SC69-F1
#
_cell.length_a   1.000
_cell.length_b   1.000
_cell.length_c   1.000
_cell.angle_alpha   90.00
_cell.angle_beta   90.00
_cell.angle_gamma   90.00
#
_symmetry.space_group_name_H-M   'P 1'
#
loop_
_entity.id
_entity.type
_entity.pdbx_description
1 polymer ?
#
loop_
_entity_poly.entity_id
_entity_poly.type
_entity_poly.pdbx_seq_one_letter_code
_entity_poly.pdbx_strand_id
1 'polypeptide(L)'
;MKKVLFLIPSLLLAFVLMAQPPQIEATKGMTFGDKVSDAKAYTTDEASTYLMKERKGDVKIVGEVTEVCKAEGCWIRLKTNDGTMLVKMKDHAFLVPVSLVGKTVEVE
;
A
#
# COMPACT_ATOMS: atom_id res chain seq x y z
N MET A 1 -9.07 12.16 -48.28
CA MET A 1 -9.83 12.17 -47.01
C MET A 1 -9.88 10.80 -46.31
N LYS A 2 -9.89 9.67 -47.04
CA LYS A 2 -9.90 8.31 -46.43
C LYS A 2 -8.62 7.95 -45.64
N LYS A 3 -7.46 8.53 -45.97
CA LYS A 3 -6.20 8.33 -45.23
C LYS A 3 -6.14 9.06 -43.88
N VAL A 4 -6.90 10.15 -43.73
CA VAL A 4 -7.03 10.88 -42.45
C VAL A 4 -7.93 10.10 -41.48
N LEU A 5 -8.91 9.36 -42.00
CA LEU A 5 -9.80 8.52 -41.20
C LEU A 5 -9.08 7.35 -40.50
N PHE A 6 -7.97 6.86 -41.07
CA PHE A 6 -7.12 5.83 -40.45
C PHE A 6 -6.08 6.39 -39.46
N LEU A 7 -5.83 7.71 -39.45
CA LEU A 7 -4.88 8.35 -38.53
C LEU A 7 -5.47 8.63 -37.14
N ILE A 8 -6.79 8.82 -37.05
CA ILE A 8 -7.49 9.13 -35.79
C ILE A 8 -7.46 7.95 -34.79
N PRO A 9 -7.72 6.68 -35.17
CA PRO A 9 -7.60 5.55 -34.23
C PRO A 9 -6.16 5.31 -33.80
N SER A 10 -5.17 5.55 -34.67
CA SER A 10 -3.75 5.41 -34.36
C SER A 10 -3.28 6.45 -33.33
N LEU A 11 -3.85 7.65 -33.36
CA LEU A 11 -3.52 8.71 -32.40
C LEU A 11 -4.17 8.46 -31.03
N LEU A 12 -5.39 7.91 -31.00
CA LEU A 12 -6.09 7.54 -29.76
C LEU A 12 -5.39 6.38 -29.03
N LEU A 13 -4.81 5.42 -29.76
CA LEU A 13 -4.08 4.30 -29.14
C LEU A 13 -2.81 4.75 -28.41
N ALA A 14 -2.17 5.84 -28.85
CA ALA A 14 -0.98 6.40 -28.22
C ALA A 14 -1.28 7.03 -26.84
N PHE A 15 -2.50 7.57 -26.62
CA PHE A 15 -2.89 8.15 -25.33
C PHE A 15 -3.12 7.10 -24.23
N VAL A 16 -3.53 5.87 -24.59
CA VAL A 16 -3.78 4.80 -23.61
C VAL A 16 -2.47 4.29 -22.99
N LEU A 17 -1.35 4.36 -23.72
CA LEU A 17 -0.04 3.90 -23.23
C LEU A 17 0.55 4.78 -22.12
N MET A 18 0.13 6.04 -22.02
CA MET A 18 0.60 6.97 -20.98
C MET A 18 -0.20 6.90 -19.67
N ALA A 19 -1.25 6.08 -19.61
CA ALA A 19 -2.12 5.93 -18.43
C ALA A 19 -1.64 4.85 -17.44
N GLN A 20 -0.41 4.37 -17.55
CA GLN A 20 0.11 3.38 -16.60
C GLN A 20 0.35 4.05 -15.23
N PRO A 21 -0.12 3.44 -14.12
CA PRO A 21 0.07 4.01 -12.80
C PRO A 21 1.58 4.19 -12.51
N PRO A 22 2.02 5.33 -11.96
CA PRO A 22 3.42 5.57 -11.67
C PRO A 22 3.93 4.51 -10.71
N GLN A 23 4.92 3.73 -11.16
CA GLN A 23 5.59 2.72 -10.34
C GLN A 23 6.62 3.42 -9.45
N ILE A 24 6.13 4.04 -8.37
CA ILE A 24 7.01 4.60 -7.34
C ILE A 24 7.67 3.43 -6.63
N GLU A 25 9.01 3.33 -6.70
CA GLU A 25 9.74 2.31 -5.96
C GLU A 25 9.83 2.67 -4.49
N ALA A 26 9.45 1.72 -3.63
CA ALA A 26 9.59 1.83 -2.19
C ALA A 26 11.06 1.63 -1.78
N THR A 27 11.70 2.71 -1.35
CA THR A 27 13.06 2.67 -0.78
C THR A 27 13.01 2.68 0.75
N LYS A 28 14.10 2.21 1.37
CA LYS A 28 14.21 2.17 2.84
C LYS A 28 14.17 3.59 3.40
N GLY A 29 13.34 3.81 4.42
CA GLY A 29 13.18 5.11 5.08
C GLY A 29 12.12 6.01 4.47
N MET A 30 11.36 5.53 3.47
CA MET A 30 10.15 6.22 3.04
C MET A 30 9.07 6.14 4.12
N THR A 31 8.49 7.30 4.45
CA THR A 31 7.35 7.43 5.37
C THR A 31 6.16 8.01 4.62
N PHE A 32 4.98 7.49 4.90
CA PHE A 32 3.71 7.95 4.34
C PHE A 32 2.76 8.29 5.47
N GLY A 33 2.08 9.43 5.36
CA GLY A 33 1.25 9.96 6.45
C GLY A 33 2.09 10.63 7.54
N ASP A 34 1.62 10.52 8.78
CA ASP A 34 2.30 11.07 9.95
C ASP A 34 3.53 10.25 10.32
N LYS A 35 4.42 10.86 11.13
CA LYS A 35 5.58 10.14 11.66
C LYS A 35 5.13 9.07 12.64
N VAL A 36 5.65 7.88 12.42
CA VAL A 36 5.58 6.77 13.37
C VAL A 36 6.42 7.09 14.60
N SER A 37 5.90 6.77 15.79
CA SER A 37 6.51 7.03 17.08
C SER A 37 7.69 6.10 17.39
N ASP A 38 8.52 6.50 18.36
CA ASP A 38 9.62 5.67 18.89
C ASP A 38 9.14 4.55 19.83
N ALA A 39 7.81 4.29 19.89
CA ALA A 39 7.24 3.23 20.71
C ALA A 39 7.77 1.84 20.33
N LYS A 40 7.51 0.84 21.18
CA LYS A 40 7.84 -0.56 20.88
C LYS A 40 7.04 -1.02 19.65
N ALA A 41 7.73 -1.52 18.62
CA ALA A 41 7.10 -2.23 17.51
C ALA A 41 6.75 -3.67 17.94
N TYR A 42 5.49 -4.05 17.75
CA TYR A 42 5.03 -5.44 17.92
C TYR A 42 5.11 -6.16 16.59
N THR A 43 5.39 -7.47 16.62
CA THR A 43 5.16 -8.30 15.44
C THR A 43 3.67 -8.38 15.12
N THR A 44 3.32 -8.80 13.91
CA THR A 44 1.91 -8.95 13.51
C THR A 44 1.14 -9.94 14.39
N ASP A 45 1.80 -10.98 14.93
CA ASP A 45 1.19 -11.94 15.84
C ASP A 45 1.04 -11.39 17.28
N GLU A 46 2.06 -10.68 17.77
CA GLU A 46 1.99 -10.00 19.08
C GLU A 46 0.89 -8.92 19.06
N ALA A 47 0.81 -8.14 17.99
CA ALA A 47 -0.23 -7.13 17.79
C ALA A 47 -1.63 -7.76 17.73
N SER A 48 -1.78 -8.91 17.05
CA SER A 48 -3.06 -9.65 17.01
C SER A 48 -3.50 -10.05 18.42
N THR A 49 -2.57 -10.61 19.21
CA THR A 49 -2.85 -11.03 20.59
C THR A 49 -3.20 -9.83 21.49
N TYR A 50 -2.46 -8.72 21.35
CA TYR A 50 -2.70 -7.50 22.10
C TYR A 50 -4.07 -6.88 21.77
N LEU A 51 -4.40 -6.73 20.47
CA LEU A 51 -5.66 -6.15 20.01
C LEU A 51 -6.88 -7.04 20.31
N MET A 52 -6.71 -8.36 20.39
CA MET A 52 -7.77 -9.26 20.85
C MET A 52 -8.09 -9.06 22.34
N LYS A 53 -7.09 -8.72 23.16
CA LYS A 53 -7.25 -8.48 24.59
C LYS A 53 -7.76 -7.05 24.85
N GLU A 54 -7.14 -6.07 24.22
CA GLU A 54 -7.49 -4.66 24.34
C GLU A 54 -8.20 -4.22 23.06
N ARG A 55 -9.54 -4.18 23.10
CA ARG A 55 -10.40 -3.93 21.92
C ARG A 55 -10.09 -2.63 21.16
N LYS A 56 -9.30 -1.73 21.74
CA LYS A 56 -8.83 -0.46 21.17
C LYS A 56 -7.47 -0.10 21.78
N GLY A 57 -6.52 0.30 20.93
CA GLY A 57 -5.23 0.85 21.34
C GLY A 57 -4.44 1.30 20.12
N ASP A 58 -3.62 2.34 20.30
CA ASP A 58 -2.65 2.77 19.30
C ASP A 58 -1.43 1.85 19.44
N VAL A 59 -1.10 1.09 18.39
CA VAL A 59 -0.04 0.09 18.43
C VAL A 59 0.82 0.22 17.20
N LYS A 60 2.13 0.21 17.40
CA LYS A 60 3.07 0.12 16.29
C LYS A 60 3.27 -1.35 15.91
N ILE A 61 3.11 -1.67 14.64
CA ILE A 61 3.26 -3.03 14.10
C ILE A 61 4.38 -3.04 13.08
N VAL A 62 5.28 -4.02 13.18
CA VAL A 62 6.27 -4.34 12.15
C VAL A 62 5.88 -5.63 11.43
N GLY A 63 5.86 -5.61 10.10
CA GLY A 63 5.43 -6.78 9.32
C GLY A 63 5.83 -6.73 7.86
N GLU A 64 5.85 -7.90 7.23
CA GLU A 64 6.07 -8.06 5.79
C GLU A 64 4.76 -7.82 5.03
N VAL A 65 4.78 -6.93 4.04
CA VAL A 65 3.62 -6.65 3.18
C VAL A 65 3.45 -7.77 2.16
N THR A 66 2.28 -8.39 2.14
CA THR A 66 1.91 -9.45 1.18
C THR A 66 1.07 -8.93 0.03
N GLU A 67 0.30 -7.87 0.25
CA GLU A 67 -0.59 -7.29 -0.75
C GLU A 67 -0.78 -5.79 -0.50
N VAL A 68 -0.97 -5.03 -1.58
CA VAL A 68 -1.33 -3.61 -1.55
C VAL A 68 -2.54 -3.43 -2.47
N CYS A 69 -3.45 -2.53 -2.09
CA CYS A 69 -4.55 -2.14 -2.98
C CYS A 69 -3.99 -1.58 -4.30
N LYS A 70 -4.19 -2.28 -5.42
CA LYS A 70 -3.67 -1.87 -6.74
C LYS A 70 -4.41 -0.68 -7.36
N ALA A 71 -5.64 -0.41 -6.92
CA ALA A 71 -6.43 0.69 -7.45
C ALA A 71 -5.88 2.03 -6.95
N GLU A 72 -5.73 2.15 -5.64
CA GLU A 72 -5.42 3.45 -5.01
C GLU A 72 -4.29 3.36 -3.99
N GLY A 73 -3.88 2.17 -3.53
CA GLY A 73 -2.90 2.07 -2.44
C GLY A 73 -3.48 2.43 -1.06
N CYS A 74 -4.80 2.32 -0.89
CA CYS A 74 -5.53 2.69 0.33
C CYS A 74 -5.44 1.71 1.50
N TRP A 75 -4.95 0.50 1.26
CA TRP A 75 -4.75 -0.53 2.28
C TRP A 75 -3.61 -1.46 1.90
N ILE A 76 -3.07 -2.13 2.91
CA ILE A 76 -2.05 -3.17 2.77
C ILE A 76 -2.43 -4.40 3.59
N ARG A 77 -1.89 -5.56 3.22
CA ARG A 77 -1.94 -6.78 4.04
C ARG A 77 -0.56 -7.11 4.56
N LEU A 78 -0.46 -7.34 5.86
CA LEU A 78 0.74 -7.83 6.51
C LEU A 78 0.66 -9.33 6.73
N LYS A 79 1.78 -10.04 6.59
CA LYS A 79 1.88 -11.48 6.86
C LYS A 79 1.72 -11.77 8.35
N THR A 80 0.95 -12.79 8.70
CA THR A 80 0.87 -13.38 10.06
C THR A 80 1.17 -14.88 9.97
N ASN A 81 1.30 -15.57 11.10
CA ASN A 81 1.49 -17.02 11.10
C ASN A 81 0.29 -17.77 10.48
N ASP A 82 -0.92 -17.30 10.75
CA ASP A 82 -2.16 -17.97 10.35
C ASP A 82 -2.84 -17.35 9.12
N GLY A 83 -2.22 -16.36 8.47
CA GLY A 83 -2.77 -15.71 7.28
C GLY A 83 -2.26 -14.30 7.06
N THR A 84 -3.18 -13.32 7.05
CA THR A 84 -2.85 -11.91 6.82
C THR A 84 -3.66 -10.97 7.70
N MET A 85 -3.02 -9.88 8.12
CA MET A 85 -3.66 -8.75 8.80
C MET A 85 -3.90 -7.62 7.80
N LEU A 86 -5.15 -7.15 7.67
CA LEU A 86 -5.50 -6.01 6.82
C LEU A 86 -5.30 -4.70 7.59
N VAL A 87 -4.43 -3.83 7.09
CA VAL A 87 -4.18 -2.48 7.60
C VAL A 87 -4.73 -1.47 6.61
N LYS A 88 -5.66 -0.61 7.07
CA LYS A 88 -6.26 0.45 6.26
C LYS A 88 -5.69 1.79 6.67
N MET A 89 -5.41 2.64 5.70
CA MET A 89 -4.95 4.00 5.99
C MET A 89 -6.08 4.80 6.61
N LYS A 90 -5.78 5.55 7.68
CA LYS A 90 -6.77 6.36 8.38
C LYS A 90 -7.38 7.38 7.43
N ASP A 91 -8.71 7.38 7.35
CA ASP A 91 -9.51 8.28 6.51
C ASP A 91 -9.09 8.34 5.02
N HIS A 92 -8.37 7.33 4.51
CA HIS A 92 -7.74 7.37 3.19
C HIS A 92 -6.84 8.59 2.98
N ALA A 93 -6.29 9.16 4.07
CA ALA A 93 -5.55 10.41 4.06
C ALA A 93 -4.25 10.35 3.24
N PHE A 94 -3.72 9.15 2.99
CA PHE A 94 -2.54 8.95 2.17
C PHE A 94 -2.58 7.58 1.47
N LEU A 95 -1.78 7.47 0.42
CA LEU A 95 -1.67 6.31 -0.44
C LEU A 95 -0.25 5.76 -0.38
N VAL A 96 -0.10 4.45 -0.51
CA VAL A 96 1.21 3.79 -0.49
C VAL A 96 1.51 3.07 -1.80
N PRO A 97 2.78 2.96 -2.20
CA PRO A 97 3.13 2.35 -3.48
C PRO A 97 2.91 0.84 -3.49
N VAL A 98 2.46 0.31 -4.62
CA VAL A 98 2.25 -1.13 -4.83
C VAL A 98 3.57 -1.93 -4.71
N SER A 99 4.71 -1.26 -4.91
CA SER A 99 6.05 -1.85 -4.73
C SER A 99 6.39 -2.23 -3.29
N LEU A 100 5.51 -1.95 -2.31
CA LEU A 100 5.70 -2.39 -0.93
C LEU A 100 5.59 -3.91 -0.77
N VAL A 101 4.95 -4.62 -1.71
CA VAL A 101 4.85 -6.09 -1.63
C VAL A 101 6.23 -6.72 -1.49
N GLY A 102 6.39 -7.58 -0.48
CA GLY A 102 7.65 -8.24 -0.10
C GLY A 102 8.60 -7.37 0.73
N LYS A 103 8.20 -6.16 1.13
CA LYS A 103 8.98 -5.28 2.01
C LYS A 103 8.48 -5.36 3.45
N THR A 104 9.39 -5.15 4.39
CA THR A 104 9.05 -4.95 5.81
C THR A 104 8.71 -3.49 6.04
N VAL A 105 7.58 -3.24 6.70
CA VAL A 105 7.09 -1.89 7.04
C VAL A 105 6.80 -1.78 8.53
N GLU A 106 6.87 -0.56 9.05
CA GLU A 106 6.32 -0.18 10.35
C GLU A 106 5.05 0.63 10.11
N VAL A 107 3.96 0.29 10.79
CA VAL A 107 2.67 0.99 10.72
C VAL A 107 2.17 1.30 12.11
N GLU A 108 1.51 2.44 12.28
CA GLU A 108 0.89 2.92 13.51
C GLU A 108 -0.40 3.68 13.19
#